data_AF-A0A9D6TZ70-F1
#
_entry.id   AF-A0A9D6TZ70-F1
#
_cell.length_a   1.000
_cell.length_b   1.000
_cell.length_c   1.000
_cell.angle_alpha   90.00
_cell.angle_beta   90.00
_cell.angle_gamma   90.00
#
_symmetry.space_group_name_H-M   'P 1'
#
loop_
_entity.id
_entity.type
_entity.pdbx_description
1 polymer ?
#
loop_
_entity_poly.entity_id
_entity_poly.type
_entity_poly.pdbx_seq_one_letter_code
_entity_poly.pdbx_strand_id
1 'polypeptide(L)'
;MDRRSFLTTATVGTTVLAFPAVVRGQTKEPIRIGFPLPLTGPFAAIASDMQQGAQLAEAELNAKGGILGRKVEVLFRDDQLKPQVGAQRTQELIEKEKCQFIVGGLAAHVQMAINEQTKKAKVLFISTSQSDEISARPDTSPITFPEALNPTITSRVVGGWVAKNLGKKWWIVYADYAWGKQNNAVLQETCKKHGGTVLGATPYPLGSAEFSAHLPKIQAAKPEVLVSVTPGADNIAFLKQVTRFGMRKDMMIAQPLLWISTAKLGGPELC
;
A
#
# COMPACT_ATOMS: atom_id res chain seq x y z
N MET A 1 -50.34 60.10 -52.19
CA MET A 1 -49.57 59.00 -52.84
C MET A 1 -48.55 59.71 -53.73
N ASP A 2 -47.26 59.42 -53.64
CA ASP A 2 -46.77 58.06 -53.74
C ASP A 2 -45.73 57.66 -52.68
N ARG A 3 -46.05 56.57 -51.98
CA ARG A 3 -45.27 55.90 -50.93
C ARG A 3 -44.51 54.69 -51.53
N ARG A 4 -44.04 54.80 -52.78
CA ARG A 4 -43.64 53.62 -53.58
C ARG A 4 -42.26 53.61 -54.25
N SER A 5 -41.36 54.52 -53.90
CA SER A 5 -39.98 54.46 -54.44
C SER A 5 -38.88 54.62 -53.39
N PHE A 6 -39.09 54.07 -52.18
CA PHE A 6 -38.03 53.86 -51.20
C PHE A 6 -37.91 52.37 -50.85
N LEU A 7 -38.02 51.51 -51.86
CA LEU A 7 -37.42 50.17 -51.84
C LEU A 7 -36.03 50.28 -52.45
N THR A 8 -35.25 51.10 -51.77
CA THR A 8 -33.80 51.16 -51.80
C THR A 8 -33.30 49.79 -51.37
N THR A 9 -32.82 49.02 -52.35
CA THR A 9 -31.63 48.17 -52.30
C THR A 9 -31.05 47.96 -50.89
N ALA A 10 -31.64 47.06 -50.11
CA ALA A 10 -31.04 46.55 -48.88
C ALA A 10 -31.66 45.18 -48.57
N THR A 11 -30.81 44.22 -48.19
CA THR A 11 -31.10 42.80 -47.86
C THR A 11 -31.32 41.92 -49.10
N VAL A 12 -30.45 40.97 -49.44
CA VAL A 12 -29.94 39.88 -48.62
C VAL A 12 -28.45 39.66 -48.89
N GLY A 13 -27.59 40.22 -48.03
CA GLY A 13 -26.25 39.68 -47.84
C GLY A 13 -26.38 38.52 -46.86
N THR A 14 -26.44 37.29 -47.36
CA THR A 14 -26.31 36.09 -46.53
C THR A 14 -24.85 35.98 -46.11
N THR A 15 -24.43 36.82 -45.16
CA THR A 15 -23.32 36.49 -44.28
C THR A 15 -23.74 35.21 -43.57
N VAL A 16 -23.26 34.07 -44.07
CA VAL A 16 -23.15 32.87 -43.26
C VAL A 16 -22.28 33.30 -42.09
N LEU A 17 -22.93 33.66 -40.99
CA LEU A 17 -22.34 33.66 -39.67
C LEU A 17 -21.76 32.27 -39.51
N ALA A 18 -20.47 32.14 -39.81
CA ALA A 18 -19.67 31.05 -39.34
C ALA A 18 -19.87 31.05 -37.83
N PHE A 19 -20.75 30.17 -37.37
CA PHE A 19 -20.84 29.80 -35.97
C PHE A 19 -19.40 29.66 -35.48
N PRO A 20 -19.00 30.30 -34.39
CA PRO A 20 -17.69 30.04 -33.84
C PRO A 20 -17.62 28.54 -33.67
N ALA A 21 -16.73 27.91 -34.42
CA ALA A 21 -16.45 26.50 -34.33
C ALA A 21 -16.41 26.20 -32.84
N VAL A 22 -17.34 25.36 -32.39
CA VAL A 22 -17.39 24.90 -31.01
C VAL A 22 -15.95 24.60 -30.64
N VAL A 23 -15.41 25.37 -29.70
CA VAL A 23 -14.09 25.17 -29.11
C VAL A 23 -14.18 23.82 -28.38
N ARG A 24 -14.16 22.74 -29.16
CA ARG A 24 -14.09 21.37 -28.70
C ARG A 24 -12.62 21.13 -28.38
N GLY A 25 -12.31 21.35 -27.12
CA GLY A 25 -11.20 20.69 -26.45
C GLY A 25 -9.86 21.41 -26.56
N GLN A 26 -9.63 22.41 -25.70
CA GLN A 26 -8.40 22.29 -24.92
C GLN A 26 -8.54 20.99 -24.13
N THR A 27 -7.87 19.93 -24.59
CA THR A 27 -7.67 18.74 -23.77
C THR A 27 -7.03 19.21 -22.46
N LYS A 28 -7.84 19.30 -21.40
CA LYS A 28 -7.36 19.68 -20.08
C LYS A 28 -6.22 18.74 -19.70
N GLU A 29 -5.12 19.28 -19.21
CA GLU A 29 -3.97 18.48 -18.78
C GLU A 29 -4.41 17.34 -17.84
N PRO A 30 -3.81 16.14 -17.94
CA PRO A 30 -4.20 15.02 -17.11
C PRO A 30 -3.98 15.33 -15.63
N ILE A 31 -4.77 14.67 -14.79
CA ILE A 31 -4.54 14.61 -13.35
C ILE A 31 -3.47 13.55 -13.11
N ARG A 32 -2.29 14.00 -12.69
CA ARG A 32 -1.14 13.12 -12.47
C ARG A 32 -1.04 12.71 -11.02
N ILE A 33 -0.95 11.40 -10.80
CA ILE A 33 -0.82 10.79 -9.49
C ILE A 33 0.51 10.04 -9.45
N GLY A 34 1.38 10.41 -8.51
CA GLY A 34 2.64 9.71 -8.31
C GLY A 34 2.45 8.52 -7.38
N PHE A 35 3.00 7.36 -7.76
CA PHE A 35 2.88 6.12 -7.01
C PHE A 35 4.25 5.45 -6.76
N PRO A 36 5.02 5.91 -5.75
CA PRO A 36 6.22 5.23 -5.30
C PRO A 36 5.88 3.88 -4.63
N LEU A 37 6.47 2.81 -5.14
CA LEU A 37 6.27 1.42 -4.70
C LEU A 37 7.59 0.64 -4.71
N PRO A 38 7.77 -0.39 -3.86
CA PRO A 38 8.91 -1.29 -3.92
C PRO A 38 8.71 -2.32 -5.02
N LEU A 39 8.88 -1.90 -6.28
CA LEU A 39 8.68 -2.75 -7.47
C LEU A 39 9.75 -3.85 -7.58
N THR A 40 10.83 -3.72 -6.81
CA THR A 40 11.89 -4.73 -6.67
C THR A 40 12.04 -5.21 -5.22
N GLY A 41 12.72 -6.34 -5.06
CA GLY A 41 13.01 -6.91 -3.74
C GLY A 41 11.84 -7.70 -3.12
N PRO A 42 11.82 -7.88 -1.79
CA PRO A 42 10.94 -8.85 -1.12
C PRO A 42 9.45 -8.52 -1.22
N PHE A 43 9.08 -7.26 -1.55
CA PHE A 43 7.71 -6.81 -1.72
C PHE A 43 7.27 -6.68 -3.19
N ALA A 44 8.11 -7.05 -4.15
CA ALA A 44 7.84 -6.88 -5.59
C ALA A 44 6.50 -7.49 -6.03
N ALA A 45 6.14 -8.67 -5.53
CA ALA A 45 4.86 -9.30 -5.84
C ALA A 45 3.65 -8.50 -5.32
N ILE A 46 3.76 -7.95 -4.11
CA ILE A 46 2.71 -7.10 -3.52
C ILE A 46 2.62 -5.78 -4.31
N ALA A 47 3.76 -5.17 -4.62
CA ALA A 47 3.83 -3.94 -5.39
C ALA A 47 3.30 -4.10 -6.82
N SER A 48 3.52 -5.27 -7.45
CA SER A 48 2.96 -5.59 -8.76
C SER A 48 1.44 -5.67 -8.74
N ASP A 49 0.84 -6.29 -7.72
CA ASP A 49 -0.62 -6.30 -7.54
C ASP A 49 -1.16 -4.87 -7.33
N MET A 50 -0.48 -4.05 -6.54
CA MET A 50 -0.85 -2.64 -6.33
C MET A 50 -0.78 -1.83 -7.64
N GLN A 51 0.27 -2.04 -8.43
CA GLN A 51 0.44 -1.39 -9.74
C GLN A 51 -0.68 -1.78 -10.71
N GLN A 52 -0.99 -3.07 -10.80
CA GLN A 52 -2.08 -3.57 -11.65
C GLN A 52 -3.44 -3.03 -11.21
N GLY A 53 -3.71 -2.97 -9.89
CA GLY A 53 -4.94 -2.37 -9.35
C GLY A 53 -5.07 -0.88 -9.69
N ALA A 54 -3.98 -0.12 -9.59
CA ALA A 54 -3.95 1.29 -9.94
C ALA A 54 -4.16 1.53 -11.44
N GLN A 55 -3.54 0.69 -12.30
CA GLN A 55 -3.73 0.74 -13.75
C GLN A 55 -5.16 0.39 -14.16
N LEU A 56 -5.79 -0.58 -13.50
CA LEU A 56 -7.20 -0.90 -13.71
C LEU A 56 -8.09 0.30 -13.35
N ALA A 57 -7.88 0.91 -12.17
CA ALA A 57 -8.62 2.08 -11.75
C ALA A 57 -8.43 3.28 -12.70
N GLU A 58 -7.21 3.51 -13.18
CA GLU A 58 -6.92 4.52 -14.20
C GLU A 58 -7.71 4.26 -15.49
N ALA A 59 -7.69 3.03 -15.99
CA ALA A 59 -8.39 2.65 -17.21
C ALA A 59 -9.91 2.83 -17.07
N GLU A 60 -10.50 2.40 -15.96
CA GLU A 60 -11.93 2.53 -15.68
C GLU A 60 -12.38 4.00 -15.56
N LEU A 61 -11.60 4.84 -14.87
CA LEU A 61 -11.89 6.27 -14.74
C LEU A 61 -11.80 6.96 -16.11
N ASN A 62 -10.76 6.68 -16.87
CA ASN A 62 -10.56 7.27 -18.19
C ASN A 62 -11.63 6.82 -19.20
N ALA A 63 -12.08 5.57 -19.14
CA ALA A 63 -13.19 5.08 -19.97
C ALA A 63 -14.52 5.79 -19.68
N LYS A 64 -14.70 6.30 -18.45
CA LYS A 64 -15.87 7.09 -18.02
C LYS A 64 -15.73 8.59 -18.30
N GLY A 65 -14.72 9.00 -19.07
CA GLY A 65 -14.47 10.42 -19.39
C GLY A 65 -13.55 11.14 -18.39
N GLY A 66 -12.92 10.40 -17.48
CA GLY A 66 -11.99 10.93 -16.48
C GLY A 66 -12.69 11.66 -15.33
N ILE A 67 -11.91 12.48 -14.60
CA ILE A 67 -12.41 13.26 -13.47
C ILE A 67 -12.65 14.69 -13.93
N LEU A 68 -13.90 15.15 -13.89
CA LEU A 68 -14.31 16.49 -14.37
C LEU A 68 -13.85 16.78 -15.82
N GLY A 69 -13.84 15.73 -16.65
CA GLY A 69 -13.39 15.77 -18.05
C GLY A 69 -11.87 15.75 -18.25
N ARG A 70 -11.08 15.47 -17.21
CA ARG A 70 -9.62 15.33 -17.26
C ARG A 70 -9.22 13.86 -17.15
N LYS A 71 -8.34 13.39 -18.03
CA LYS A 71 -7.78 12.04 -17.89
C LYS A 71 -6.95 11.93 -16.61
N VAL A 72 -6.90 10.73 -16.03
CA VAL A 72 -5.99 10.36 -14.94
C VAL A 72 -4.77 9.69 -15.55
N GLU A 73 -3.59 9.97 -15.00
CA GLU A 73 -2.31 9.34 -15.36
C GLU A 73 -1.59 8.96 -14.07
N VAL A 74 -1.37 7.66 -13.85
CA VAL A 74 -0.65 7.16 -12.68
C VAL A 74 0.81 6.88 -13.04
N LEU A 75 1.73 7.54 -12.34
CA LEU A 75 3.17 7.47 -12.59
C LEU A 75 3.87 6.71 -11.48
N PHE A 76 4.42 5.55 -11.84
CA PHE A 76 5.10 4.67 -10.89
C PHE A 76 6.58 4.99 -10.79
N ARG A 77 7.15 4.79 -9.60
CA ARG A 77 8.60 4.78 -9.37
C ARG A 77 8.98 3.71 -8.37
N ASP A 78 10.07 3.00 -8.65
CA ASP A 78 10.61 2.01 -7.72
C ASP A 78 11.33 2.71 -6.55
N ASP A 79 10.80 2.54 -5.34
CA ASP A 79 11.42 3.04 -4.10
C ASP A 79 12.51 2.10 -3.56
N GLN A 80 12.67 0.91 -4.14
CA GLN A 80 13.68 -0.11 -3.77
C GLN A 80 13.66 -0.49 -2.30
N LEU A 81 12.56 -0.24 -1.59
CA LEU A 81 12.42 -0.44 -0.16
C LEU A 81 13.39 0.40 0.69
N LYS A 82 13.91 1.51 0.13
CA LYS A 82 14.92 2.38 0.75
C LYS A 82 14.35 3.79 0.99
N PRO A 83 14.39 4.33 2.23
CA PRO A 83 13.82 5.65 2.53
C PRO A 83 14.39 6.78 1.67
N GLN A 84 15.71 6.78 1.44
CA GLN A 84 16.38 7.81 0.63
C GLN A 84 15.93 7.75 -0.84
N VAL A 85 15.78 6.55 -1.40
CA VAL A 85 15.30 6.37 -2.77
C VAL A 85 13.84 6.78 -2.87
N GLY A 86 12.99 6.35 -1.92
CA GLY A 86 11.58 6.76 -1.87
C GLY A 86 11.39 8.28 -1.80
N ALA A 87 12.20 8.98 -0.99
CA ALA A 87 12.20 10.45 -0.95
C ALA A 87 12.60 11.05 -2.31
N GLN A 88 13.69 10.59 -2.91
CA GLN A 88 14.16 11.06 -4.21
C GLN A 88 13.12 10.85 -5.31
N ARG A 89 12.48 9.66 -5.36
CA ARG A 89 11.44 9.35 -6.35
C ARG A 89 10.18 10.18 -6.15
N THR A 90 9.82 10.44 -4.90
CA THR A 90 8.69 11.32 -4.58
C THR A 90 8.97 12.75 -5.05
N GLN A 91 10.17 13.26 -4.79
CA GLN A 91 10.59 14.57 -5.27
C GLN A 91 10.55 14.64 -6.81
N GLU A 92 11.04 13.61 -7.50
CA GLU A 92 10.99 13.50 -8.96
C GLU A 92 9.55 13.56 -9.49
N LEU A 93 8.63 12.79 -8.88
CA LEU A 93 7.21 12.75 -9.24
C LEU A 93 6.54 14.12 -9.05
N ILE A 94 6.88 14.85 -7.99
CA ILE A 94 6.31 16.16 -7.72
C ILE A 94 6.91 17.22 -8.64
N GLU A 95 8.23 17.34 -8.68
CA GLU A 95 8.91 18.48 -9.30
C GLU A 95 9.03 18.35 -10.82
N LYS A 96 9.35 17.15 -11.32
CA LYS A 96 9.54 16.92 -12.76
C LYS A 96 8.24 16.52 -13.43
N GLU A 97 7.56 15.51 -12.86
CA GLU A 97 6.34 14.97 -13.47
C GLU A 97 5.08 15.77 -13.13
N LYS A 98 5.19 16.74 -12.22
CA LYS A 98 4.08 17.62 -11.80
C LYS A 98 2.89 16.85 -11.22
N CYS A 99 3.13 15.73 -10.54
CA CYS A 99 2.08 14.98 -9.85
C CYS A 99 1.39 15.87 -8.82
N GLN A 100 0.06 15.91 -8.86
CA GLN A 100 -0.76 16.71 -7.93
C GLN A 100 -1.05 15.97 -6.63
N PHE A 101 -0.92 14.65 -6.66
CA PHE A 101 -1.17 13.75 -5.53
C PHE A 101 -0.09 12.67 -5.50
N ILE A 102 0.29 12.25 -4.31
CA ILE A 102 1.10 11.05 -4.11
C ILE A 102 0.22 10.00 -3.43
N VAL A 103 0.27 8.77 -3.94
CA VAL A 103 -0.36 7.60 -3.35
C VAL A 103 0.73 6.55 -3.12
N GLY A 104 0.72 5.83 -2.01
CA GLY A 104 1.59 4.67 -1.83
C GLY A 104 2.50 4.71 -0.61
N GLY A 105 3.77 4.32 -0.82
CA GLY A 105 4.72 4.08 0.26
C GLY A 105 4.33 2.84 1.06
N LEU A 106 4.51 1.64 0.48
CA LEU A 106 4.07 0.36 1.05
C LEU A 106 4.75 0.01 2.38
N ALA A 107 6.03 0.36 2.55
CA ALA A 107 6.78 0.04 3.75
C ALA A 107 6.85 1.24 4.70
N ALA A 108 6.53 1.01 5.97
CA ALA A 108 6.42 2.07 6.99
C ALA A 108 7.66 2.97 7.08
N HIS A 109 8.87 2.41 6.93
CA HIS A 109 10.10 3.19 6.98
C HIS A 109 10.31 4.08 5.74
N VAL A 110 9.79 3.68 4.57
CA VAL A 110 9.84 4.49 3.33
C VAL A 110 8.73 5.54 3.33
N GLN A 111 7.54 5.15 3.77
CA GLN A 111 6.36 6.01 3.93
C GLN A 111 6.67 7.30 4.70
N MET A 112 7.41 7.22 5.80
CA MET A 112 7.76 8.41 6.59
C MET A 112 8.63 9.40 5.80
N ALA A 113 9.55 8.90 4.97
CA ALA A 113 10.38 9.74 4.10
C ALA A 113 9.55 10.38 2.97
N ILE A 114 8.58 9.65 2.41
CA ILE A 114 7.62 10.18 1.43
C ILE A 114 6.78 11.30 2.07
N ASN A 115 6.24 11.07 3.27
CA ASN A 115 5.44 12.06 4.00
C ASN A 115 6.22 13.37 4.26
N GLU A 116 7.53 13.28 4.53
CA GLU A 116 8.36 14.48 4.68
C GLU A 116 8.45 15.29 3.38
N GLN A 117 8.62 14.63 2.23
CA GLN A 117 8.70 15.30 0.94
C GLN A 117 7.37 15.92 0.52
N THR A 118 6.27 15.18 0.68
CA THR A 118 4.93 15.69 0.35
C THR A 118 4.52 16.84 1.27
N LYS A 119 4.89 16.78 2.56
CA LYS A 119 4.71 17.88 3.50
C LYS A 119 5.45 19.15 3.07
N LYS A 120 6.74 19.04 2.71
CA LYS A 120 7.54 20.19 2.22
C LYS A 120 6.95 20.80 0.95
N ALA A 121 6.52 19.94 0.02
CA ALA A 121 5.93 20.36 -1.25
C ALA A 121 4.45 20.79 -1.14
N LYS A 122 3.80 20.60 0.02
CA LYS A 122 2.36 20.80 0.22
C LYS A 122 1.49 20.00 -0.77
N VAL A 123 1.92 18.78 -1.07
CA VAL A 123 1.22 17.83 -1.93
C VAL A 123 0.45 16.84 -1.06
N LEU A 124 -0.80 16.54 -1.42
CA LEU A 124 -1.61 15.54 -0.73
C LEU A 124 -0.93 14.17 -0.82
N PHE A 125 -0.88 13.46 0.30
CA PHE A 125 -0.35 12.10 0.35
C PHE A 125 -1.41 11.12 0.86
N ILE A 126 -1.78 10.14 0.04
CA ILE A 126 -2.60 9.00 0.47
C ILE A 126 -1.64 7.83 0.72
N SER A 127 -1.43 7.52 1.98
CA SER A 127 -0.52 6.45 2.37
C SER A 127 -1.21 5.09 2.36
N THR A 128 -0.53 4.09 1.79
CA THR A 128 -1.02 2.69 1.76
C THR A 128 -0.22 1.74 2.68
N SER A 129 0.71 2.23 3.49
CA SER A 129 1.47 1.39 4.44
C SER A 129 0.70 1.15 5.74
N GLN A 130 0.83 -0.06 6.30
CA GLN A 130 0.49 -0.32 7.69
C GLN A 130 1.55 0.28 8.62
N SER A 131 1.21 1.39 9.28
CA SER A 131 2.12 2.11 10.17
C SER A 131 1.34 2.73 11.32
N ASP A 132 1.72 2.42 12.55
CA ASP A 132 1.17 3.14 13.72
C ASP A 132 1.70 4.58 13.75
N GLU A 133 2.94 4.80 13.29
CA GLU A 133 3.63 6.09 13.40
C GLU A 133 2.96 7.17 12.56
N ILE A 134 2.53 6.86 11.33
CA ILE A 134 1.92 7.87 10.45
C ILE A 134 0.65 8.46 11.07
N SER A 135 -0.10 7.65 11.84
CA SER A 135 -1.35 8.07 12.48
C SER A 135 -1.13 8.69 13.86
N ALA A 136 -0.04 8.34 14.54
CA ALA A 136 0.21 8.77 15.92
C ALA A 136 1.10 10.02 16.03
N ARG A 137 1.92 10.31 15.02
CA ARG A 137 2.89 11.40 15.09
C ARG A 137 2.22 12.78 14.97
N PRO A 138 2.49 13.71 15.92
CA PRO A 138 1.95 15.08 15.84
C PRO A 138 2.43 15.86 14.62
N ASP A 139 3.58 15.47 14.04
CA ASP A 139 4.20 16.14 12.90
C ASP A 139 3.82 15.53 11.54
N THR A 140 2.95 14.52 11.50
CA THR A 140 2.34 14.07 10.25
C THR A 140 1.65 15.26 9.55
N SER A 141 1.81 15.35 8.23
CA SER A 141 1.22 16.45 7.47
C SER A 141 -0.31 16.45 7.62
N PRO A 142 -0.98 17.61 7.78
CA PRO A 142 -2.44 17.67 7.86
C PRO A 142 -3.13 17.26 6.54
N ILE A 143 -2.36 17.12 5.46
CA ILE A 143 -2.81 16.64 4.14
C ILE A 143 -2.26 15.24 3.82
N THR A 144 -1.88 14.48 4.84
CA THR A 144 -1.57 13.05 4.72
C THR A 144 -2.72 12.23 5.26
N PHE A 145 -3.23 11.32 4.43
CA PHE A 145 -4.35 10.44 4.75
C PHE A 145 -3.88 8.98 4.70
N PRO A 146 -3.74 8.30 5.84
CA PRO A 146 -3.47 6.87 5.86
C PRO A 146 -4.75 6.09 5.52
N GLU A 147 -4.71 5.28 4.48
CA GLU A 147 -5.83 4.44 4.04
C GLU A 147 -5.78 3.04 4.68
N ALA A 148 -4.57 2.52 4.92
CA ALA A 148 -4.39 1.17 5.42
C ALA A 148 -4.71 1.04 6.93
N LEU A 149 -5.06 -0.19 7.33
CA LEU A 149 -5.02 -0.62 8.74
C LEU A 149 -3.62 -0.42 9.34
N ASN A 150 -3.52 -0.31 10.65
CA ASN A 150 -2.23 -0.25 11.34
C ASN A 150 -1.92 -1.55 12.11
N PRO A 151 -0.64 -1.79 12.47
CA PRO A 151 -0.24 -2.97 13.25
C PRO A 151 -1.03 -3.13 14.55
N THR A 152 -1.31 -2.02 15.25
CA THR A 152 -2.04 -2.04 16.52
C THR A 152 -3.45 -2.64 16.37
N ILE A 153 -4.23 -2.17 15.40
CA ILE A 153 -5.59 -2.67 15.15
C ILE A 153 -5.53 -4.14 14.71
N THR A 154 -4.68 -4.44 13.74
CA THR A 154 -4.57 -5.78 13.13
C THR A 154 -4.16 -6.83 14.16
N SER A 155 -3.08 -6.58 14.91
CA SER A 155 -2.55 -7.53 15.89
C SER A 155 -3.46 -7.70 17.11
N ARG A 156 -4.20 -6.66 17.54
CA ARG A 156 -5.17 -6.80 18.64
C ARG A 156 -6.35 -7.69 18.25
N VAL A 157 -6.91 -7.48 17.06
CA VAL A 157 -8.06 -8.26 16.59
C VAL A 157 -7.65 -9.71 16.35
N VAL A 158 -6.62 -9.93 15.53
CA VAL A 158 -6.19 -11.29 15.20
C VAL A 158 -5.61 -11.99 16.42
N GLY A 159 -4.74 -11.33 17.20
CA GLY A 159 -4.18 -11.90 18.41
C GLY A 159 -5.25 -12.26 19.45
N GLY A 160 -6.28 -11.42 19.63
CA GLY A 160 -7.38 -11.72 20.53
C GLY A 160 -8.17 -12.95 20.09
N TRP A 161 -8.38 -13.12 18.78
CA TRP A 161 -9.01 -14.33 18.24
C TRP A 161 -8.12 -15.56 18.39
N VAL A 162 -6.83 -15.47 18.07
CA VAL A 162 -5.85 -16.56 18.23
C VAL A 162 -5.81 -17.03 19.68
N ALA A 163 -5.78 -16.11 20.64
CA ALA A 163 -5.72 -16.46 22.06
C ALA A 163 -6.96 -17.20 22.53
N LYS A 164 -8.12 -16.90 21.93
CA LYS A 164 -9.41 -17.51 22.30
C LYS A 164 -9.63 -18.86 21.63
N ASN A 165 -9.08 -19.08 20.43
CA ASN A 165 -9.48 -20.20 19.58
C ASN A 165 -8.34 -21.17 19.25
N LEU A 166 -7.08 -20.74 19.22
CA LEU A 166 -5.96 -21.56 18.76
C LEU A 166 -5.00 -21.98 19.87
N GLY A 167 -4.83 -21.16 20.91
CA GLY A 167 -3.96 -21.48 22.04
C GLY A 167 -3.46 -20.25 22.78
N LYS A 168 -2.88 -20.47 23.96
CA LYS A 168 -2.42 -19.45 24.90
C LYS A 168 -0.90 -19.35 24.98
N LYS A 169 -0.16 -20.38 24.57
CA LYS A 169 1.31 -20.42 24.57
C LYS A 169 1.85 -20.11 23.18
N TRP A 170 2.42 -18.93 23.01
CA TRP A 170 2.83 -18.46 21.69
C TRP A 170 4.34 -18.41 21.55
N TRP A 171 4.83 -18.64 20.33
CA TRP A 171 6.12 -18.16 19.86
C TRP A 171 5.89 -17.19 18.71
N ILE A 172 6.61 -16.06 18.68
CA ILE A 172 6.44 -15.04 17.63
C ILE A 172 7.69 -14.96 16.76
N VAL A 173 7.56 -15.09 15.44
CA VAL A 173 8.64 -14.83 14.48
C VAL A 173 8.32 -13.56 13.71
N TYR A 174 9.24 -12.60 13.65
CA TYR A 174 8.95 -11.29 13.05
C TYR A 174 10.14 -10.68 12.31
N ALA A 175 9.86 -9.96 11.22
CA ALA A 175 10.86 -9.21 10.47
C ALA A 175 11.37 -8.01 11.29
N ASP A 176 12.69 -7.84 11.40
CA ASP A 176 13.33 -6.89 12.33
C ASP A 176 13.37 -5.45 11.79
N TYR A 177 12.20 -4.92 11.43
CA TYR A 177 11.99 -3.51 11.08
C TYR A 177 10.70 -2.98 11.75
N ALA A 178 10.37 -1.71 11.52
CA ALA A 178 9.29 -1.00 12.23
C ALA A 178 7.98 -1.80 12.30
N TRP A 179 7.48 -2.31 11.18
CA TRP A 179 6.22 -3.07 11.12
C TRP A 179 6.26 -4.35 11.95
N GLY A 180 7.32 -5.16 11.83
CA GLY A 180 7.43 -6.41 12.59
C GLY A 180 7.62 -6.17 14.09
N LYS A 181 8.39 -5.13 14.46
CA LYS A 181 8.55 -4.72 15.87
C LYS A 181 7.24 -4.25 16.49
N GLN A 182 6.46 -3.43 15.78
CA GLN A 182 5.14 -2.95 16.22
C GLN A 182 4.16 -4.12 16.42
N ASN A 183 4.03 -5.01 15.43
CA ASN A 183 3.19 -6.21 15.55
C ASN A 183 3.64 -7.10 16.72
N ASN A 184 4.94 -7.37 16.87
CA ASN A 184 5.46 -8.18 17.98
C ASN A 184 5.12 -7.59 19.35
N ALA A 185 5.31 -6.28 19.54
CA ALA A 185 4.97 -5.60 20.78
C ALA A 185 3.47 -5.74 21.12
N VAL A 186 2.61 -5.47 20.13
CA VAL A 186 1.14 -5.54 20.30
C VAL A 186 0.67 -6.97 20.52
N LEU A 187 1.24 -7.97 19.83
CA LEU A 187 0.91 -9.39 20.01
C LEU A 187 1.30 -9.88 21.40
N GLN A 188 2.46 -9.48 21.92
CA GLN A 188 2.88 -9.82 23.28
C GLN A 188 1.91 -9.24 24.33
N GLU A 189 1.53 -7.98 24.18
CA GLU A 189 0.53 -7.33 25.05
C GLU A 189 -0.82 -8.06 24.95
N THR A 190 -1.29 -8.31 23.73
CA THR A 190 -2.58 -8.95 23.44
C THR A 190 -2.63 -10.38 24.01
N CYS A 191 -1.57 -11.17 23.83
CA CYS A 191 -1.47 -12.51 24.38
C CYS A 191 -1.63 -12.49 25.90
N LYS A 192 -0.87 -11.65 26.60
CA LYS A 192 -0.95 -11.49 28.07
C LYS A 192 -2.34 -11.03 28.51
N LYS A 193 -2.91 -10.03 27.85
CA LYS A 193 -4.26 -9.51 28.15
C LYS A 193 -5.34 -10.58 28.03
N HIS A 194 -5.15 -11.55 27.15
CA HIS A 194 -6.04 -12.69 26.98
C HIS A 194 -5.62 -13.93 27.81
N GLY A 195 -4.77 -13.78 28.83
CA GLY A 195 -4.36 -14.86 29.73
C GLY A 195 -3.38 -15.86 29.09
N GLY A 196 -2.72 -15.48 28.01
CA GLY A 196 -1.67 -16.25 27.35
C GLY A 196 -0.27 -15.91 27.82
N THR A 197 0.70 -16.69 27.36
CA THR A 197 2.13 -16.54 27.62
C THR A 197 2.89 -16.60 26.30
N VAL A 198 3.78 -15.64 26.07
CA VAL A 198 4.74 -15.69 24.96
C VAL A 198 6.01 -16.38 25.46
N LEU A 199 6.28 -17.57 24.92
CA LEU A 199 7.42 -18.42 25.28
C LEU A 199 8.74 -17.91 24.69
N GLY A 200 8.67 -17.12 23.63
CA GLY A 200 9.81 -16.49 22.99
C GLY A 200 9.42 -15.72 21.74
N ALA A 201 10.36 -14.91 21.26
CA ALA A 201 10.25 -14.21 20.00
C ALA A 201 11.57 -14.30 19.21
N THR A 202 11.47 -14.42 17.89
CA THR A 202 12.62 -14.53 16.98
C THR A 202 12.56 -13.38 15.96
N PRO A 203 13.38 -12.32 16.13
CA PRO A 203 13.63 -11.38 15.06
C PRO A 203 14.45 -12.03 13.94
N TYR A 204 14.22 -11.61 12.70
CA TYR A 204 15.06 -11.96 11.57
C TYR A 204 15.18 -10.77 10.60
N PRO A 205 16.28 -10.63 9.84
CA PRO A 205 16.43 -9.51 8.91
C PRO A 205 15.46 -9.61 7.72
N LEU A 206 14.86 -8.48 7.31
CA LEU A 206 13.98 -8.45 6.14
C LEU A 206 14.74 -8.88 4.87
N GLY A 207 14.10 -9.70 4.03
CA GLY A 207 14.71 -10.29 2.84
C GLY A 207 15.42 -11.64 3.10
N SER A 208 15.17 -12.28 4.25
CA SER A 208 15.70 -13.62 4.55
C SER A 208 15.02 -14.71 3.74
N ALA A 209 15.83 -15.62 3.19
CA ALA A 209 15.37 -16.87 2.57
C ALA A 209 15.58 -18.10 3.47
N GLU A 210 16.37 -18.00 4.54
CA GLU A 210 16.77 -19.13 5.40
C GLU A 210 16.31 -18.95 6.84
N PHE A 211 15.52 -19.89 7.34
CA PHE A 211 14.92 -19.86 8.68
C PHE A 211 15.21 -21.11 9.51
N SER A 212 15.79 -22.14 8.90
CA SER A 212 15.97 -23.47 9.48
C SER A 212 16.74 -23.45 10.81
N ALA A 213 17.68 -22.52 10.99
CA ALA A 213 18.43 -22.36 12.24
C ALA A 213 17.55 -21.93 13.45
N HIS A 214 16.40 -21.29 13.20
CA HIS A 214 15.50 -20.85 14.26
C HIS A 214 14.53 -21.96 14.70
N LEU A 215 14.16 -22.88 13.79
CA LEU A 215 13.07 -23.83 14.00
C LEU A 215 13.27 -24.82 15.17
N PRO A 216 14.47 -25.41 15.40
CA PRO A 216 14.66 -26.35 16.51
C PRO A 216 14.37 -25.73 17.87
N LYS A 217 14.79 -24.47 18.09
CA LYS A 217 14.53 -23.75 19.34
C LYS A 217 13.04 -23.50 19.55
N ILE A 218 12.34 -23.14 18.49
CA ILE A 218 10.89 -22.90 18.51
C ILE A 218 10.15 -24.20 18.85
N GLN A 219 10.48 -25.30 18.18
CA GLN A 219 9.83 -26.60 18.43
C GLN A 219 10.12 -27.12 19.84
N ALA A 220 11.36 -26.99 20.33
CA ALA A 220 11.74 -27.40 21.68
C ALA A 220 10.99 -26.63 22.78
N ALA A 221 10.62 -25.36 22.52
CA ALA A 221 9.81 -24.56 23.42
C ALA A 221 8.34 -25.02 23.50
N LYS A 222 7.89 -25.87 22.56
CA LYS A 222 6.51 -26.42 22.51
C LYS A 222 5.41 -25.34 22.60
N PRO A 223 5.43 -24.29 21.76
CA PRO A 223 4.31 -23.37 21.67
C PRO A 223 3.06 -24.10 21.13
N GLU A 224 1.89 -23.67 21.57
CA GLU A 224 0.61 -24.08 20.96
C GLU A 224 0.39 -23.35 19.63
N VAL A 225 0.88 -22.11 19.53
CA VAL A 225 0.75 -21.28 18.34
C VAL A 225 2.09 -20.65 17.96
N LEU A 226 2.50 -20.84 16.70
CA LEU A 226 3.55 -20.08 16.03
C LEU A 226 2.92 -18.89 15.30
N VAL A 227 3.10 -17.70 15.87
CA VAL A 227 2.62 -16.46 15.25
C VAL A 227 3.69 -15.94 14.30
N SER A 228 3.35 -15.92 13.01
CA SER A 228 4.22 -15.52 11.91
C SER A 228 3.91 -14.09 11.47
N VAL A 229 4.87 -13.20 11.70
CA VAL A 229 4.86 -11.78 11.31
C VAL A 229 5.96 -11.58 10.26
N THR A 230 5.88 -12.37 9.21
CA THR A 230 6.84 -12.40 8.10
C THR A 230 6.14 -11.85 6.86
N PRO A 231 6.71 -10.88 6.12
CA PRO A 231 6.05 -10.31 4.96
C PRO A 231 6.54 -10.90 3.62
N GLY A 232 5.74 -10.72 2.56
CA GLY A 232 6.16 -10.94 1.17
C GLY A 232 6.84 -12.30 0.91
N ALA A 233 7.99 -12.26 0.22
CA ALA A 233 8.77 -13.45 -0.14
C ALA A 233 9.31 -14.22 1.10
N ASP A 234 9.68 -13.50 2.16
CA ASP A 234 10.17 -14.10 3.41
C ASP A 234 9.14 -15.03 4.03
N ASN A 235 7.85 -14.66 3.95
CA ASN A 235 6.76 -15.51 4.43
C ASN A 235 6.69 -16.84 3.70
N ILE A 236 6.81 -16.83 2.38
CA ILE A 236 6.78 -18.04 1.54
C ILE A 236 7.94 -18.95 1.94
N ALA A 237 9.14 -18.38 2.05
CA ALA A 237 10.33 -19.13 2.46
C ALA A 237 10.18 -19.72 3.87
N PHE A 238 9.69 -18.91 4.83
CA PHE A 238 9.45 -19.34 6.21
C PHE A 238 8.43 -20.47 6.29
N LEU A 239 7.23 -20.31 5.73
CA LEU A 239 6.16 -21.30 5.84
C LEU A 239 6.51 -22.62 5.13
N LYS A 240 7.27 -22.57 4.02
CA LYS A 240 7.81 -23.79 3.37
C LYS A 240 8.73 -24.55 4.31
N GLN A 241 9.64 -23.85 5.00
CA GLN A 241 10.57 -24.48 5.93
C GLN A 241 9.87 -25.02 7.18
N VAL A 242 8.92 -24.26 7.76
CA VAL A 242 8.09 -24.71 8.89
C VAL A 242 7.31 -25.98 8.53
N THR A 243 6.77 -26.06 7.31
CA THR A 243 6.03 -27.23 6.82
C THR A 243 6.96 -28.43 6.62
N ARG A 244 8.13 -28.25 5.98
CA ARG A 244 9.14 -29.31 5.78
C ARG A 244 9.71 -29.84 7.10
N PHE A 245 9.86 -28.96 8.10
CA PHE A 245 10.32 -29.33 9.43
C PHE A 245 9.24 -30.04 10.27
N GLY A 246 8.02 -30.19 9.73
CA GLY A 246 6.94 -30.95 10.36
C GLY A 246 6.19 -30.21 11.47
N MET A 247 6.48 -28.93 11.70
CA MET A 247 5.95 -28.18 12.86
C MET A 247 4.44 -28.02 12.85
N ARG A 248 3.79 -28.06 11.68
CA ARG A 248 2.32 -28.01 11.54
C ARG A 248 1.60 -29.19 12.24
N LYS A 249 2.33 -30.27 12.57
CA LYS A 249 1.79 -31.40 13.34
C LYS A 249 1.72 -31.12 14.85
N ASP A 250 2.58 -30.22 15.33
CA ASP A 250 2.79 -29.99 16.76
C ASP A 250 2.17 -28.68 17.25
N MET A 251 1.93 -27.72 16.35
CA MET A 251 1.43 -26.38 16.69
C MET A 251 0.59 -25.77 15.57
N MET A 252 -0.29 -24.86 15.94
CA MET A 252 -1.04 -24.02 15.00
C MET A 252 -0.15 -22.91 14.46
N ILE A 253 -0.34 -22.53 13.19
CA ILE A 253 0.31 -21.34 12.62
C ILE A 253 -0.74 -20.25 12.50
N ALA A 254 -0.43 -19.08 13.04
CA ALA A 254 -1.28 -17.90 12.94
C ALA A 254 -0.51 -16.75 12.29
N GLN A 255 -1.19 -15.99 11.43
CA GLN A 255 -0.61 -14.82 10.75
C GLN A 255 -1.55 -13.64 11.00
N PRO A 256 -1.07 -12.52 11.59
CA PRO A 256 -1.89 -11.32 11.72
C PRO A 256 -2.30 -10.75 10.36
N LEU A 257 -1.50 -11.00 9.33
CA LEU A 257 -1.70 -10.51 7.99
C LEU A 257 -1.15 -11.51 6.97
N LEU A 258 -1.92 -11.78 5.92
CA LEU A 258 -1.51 -12.56 4.77
C LEU A 258 -1.99 -11.86 3.50
N TRP A 259 -1.07 -11.57 2.57
CA TRP A 259 -1.42 -11.01 1.27
C TRP A 259 -1.85 -12.11 0.30
N ILE A 260 -2.83 -11.81 -0.55
CA ILE A 260 -3.33 -12.74 -1.57
C ILE A 260 -2.21 -13.14 -2.56
N SER A 261 -1.33 -12.21 -2.95
CA SER A 261 -0.16 -12.52 -3.78
C SER A 261 0.75 -13.54 -3.12
N THR A 262 1.06 -13.37 -1.83
CA THR A 262 1.86 -14.30 -1.05
C THR A 262 1.21 -15.69 -0.99
N ALA A 263 -0.10 -15.76 -0.75
CA ALA A 263 -0.85 -17.01 -0.75
C ALA A 263 -0.80 -17.72 -2.12
N LYS A 264 -1.02 -16.98 -3.21
CA LYS A 264 -0.98 -17.50 -4.58
C LYS A 264 0.40 -18.04 -4.96
N LEU A 265 1.47 -17.29 -4.64
CA LEU A 265 2.86 -17.68 -4.93
C LEU A 265 3.35 -18.82 -4.03
N GLY A 266 2.84 -18.87 -2.80
CA GLY A 266 3.13 -19.90 -1.82
C GLY A 266 2.59 -21.28 -2.23
N GLY A 267 1.44 -21.29 -2.89
CA GLY A 267 0.70 -22.50 -3.23
C GLY A 267 -0.23 -22.96 -2.10
N PRO A 268 -1.11 -23.94 -2.38
CA PRO A 268 -2.15 -24.40 -1.45
C PRO A 268 -1.59 -24.97 -0.15
N GLU A 269 -0.34 -25.45 -0.15
CA GLU A 269 0.31 -26.02 1.04
C GLU A 269 0.71 -24.98 2.08
N LEU A 270 0.70 -23.68 1.73
CA LEU A 270 1.04 -22.59 2.65
C LEU A 270 -0.18 -21.87 3.23
N CYS A 271 -1.37 -22.10 2.68
CA CYS A 271 -2.64 -21.52 3.14
C CYS A 271 -3.26 -22.33 4.28
#